data_AF-A0A5D2BID9-F1
#
_entry.id   AF-A0A5D2BID9-F1
#
_cell.length_a   1.000
_cell.length_b   1.000
_cell.length_c   1.000
_cell.angle_alpha   90.00
_cell.angle_beta   90.00
_cell.angle_gamma   90.00
#
_symmetry.space_group_name_H-M   'P 1'
#
loop_
_entity.id
_entity.type
_entity.pdbx_description
1 polymer ?
#
loop_
_entity_poly.entity_id
_entity_poly.type
_entity_poly.pdbx_seq_one_letter_code
_entity_poly.pdbx_strand_id
1 'polypeptide(L)'
;QSIPTNAFSVFLAPKGIIEKLQSRMSLMWWTSNEKNCGRAMMAWDRMCHPQGMGGLGFRDLHLFNLALLGRQVWRLMHFIDTLCFKVLSAKNFPDGDVFRPKDCDKPSYTWSSITKAAEALQEGFVWLVGDGKTIDIRRDNW
;
A
#
# COMPACT_ATOMS: atom_id res chain seq x y z
N GLN A 1 -6.54 9.14 -13.84
CA GLN A 1 -5.98 8.84 -12.50
C GLN A 1 -5.61 10.16 -11.84
N SER A 2 -5.98 10.36 -10.58
CA SER A 2 -5.53 11.53 -9.82
C SER A 2 -4.07 11.37 -9.40
N ILE A 3 -3.33 12.48 -9.34
CA ILE A 3 -1.89 12.55 -9.03
C ILE A 3 -1.51 11.78 -7.74
N PRO A 4 -2.28 11.82 -6.63
CA PRO A 4 -1.93 11.10 -5.39
C PRO A 4 -1.98 9.59 -5.54
N THR A 5 -2.90 9.06 -6.34
CA THR A 5 -3.06 7.61 -6.52
C THR A 5 -1.87 7.01 -7.26
N ASN A 6 -1.31 7.74 -8.23
CA ASN A 6 -0.11 7.28 -8.93
C ASN A 6 1.09 7.24 -7.97
N ALA A 7 1.33 8.32 -7.22
CA ALA A 7 2.41 8.36 -6.23
C ALA A 7 2.27 7.27 -5.16
N PHE A 8 1.06 7.05 -4.61
CA PHE A 8 0.80 6.01 -3.62
C PHE A 8 0.86 4.59 -4.20
N SER A 9 0.79 4.42 -5.52
CA SER A 9 0.95 3.12 -6.14
C SER A 9 2.41 2.67 -6.28
N VAL A 10 3.36 3.61 -6.14
CA VAL A 10 4.79 3.37 -6.34
C VAL A 10 5.60 3.58 -5.06
N PHE A 11 5.14 4.47 -4.17
CA PHE A 11 5.86 4.87 -2.97
C PHE A 11 5.02 4.70 -1.70
N LEU A 12 5.66 4.27 -0.62
CA LEU A 12 5.07 4.27 0.71
C LEU A 12 5.21 5.68 1.31
N ALA A 13 4.11 6.41 1.41
CA ALA A 13 4.10 7.77 1.95
C ALA A 13 4.49 7.76 3.43
N PRO A 14 5.43 8.64 3.86
CA PRO A 14 5.75 8.79 5.28
C PRO A 14 4.52 9.20 6.09
N LYS A 15 4.39 8.67 7.31
CA LYS A 15 3.25 8.96 8.21
C LYS A 15 3.00 10.46 8.39
N GLY A 16 4.05 11.26 8.59
CA GLY A 16 3.90 12.72 8.72
C GLY A 16 3.37 13.43 7.46
N ILE A 17 3.57 12.88 6.26
CA ILE A 17 2.95 13.41 5.02
C ILE A 17 1.47 13.02 4.98
N ILE A 18 1.15 11.79 5.37
CA ILE A 18 -0.23 11.31 5.48
C ILE A 18 -1.01 12.17 6.49
N GLU A 19 -0.47 12.40 7.69
CA GLU A 19 -1.08 13.24 8.72
C GLU A 19 -1.32 14.68 8.24
N LYS A 20 -0.37 15.25 7.51
CA LYS A 20 -0.55 16.59 6.89
C LYS A 20 -1.66 16.59 5.84
N LEU A 21 -1.75 15.55 5.01
CA LEU A 21 -2.82 15.41 4.03
C LEU A 21 -4.18 15.25 4.70
N GLN A 22 -4.29 14.35 5.68
CA GLN A 22 -5.49 14.15 6.50
C GLN A 22 -5.93 15.44 7.18
N SER A 23 -4.99 16.20 7.76
CA SER A 23 -5.28 17.49 8.39
C SER A 23 -5.86 18.50 7.40
N ARG A 24 -5.29 18.59 6.19
CA ARG A 24 -5.80 19.49 5.13
C ARG A 24 -7.16 19.03 4.60
N MET A 25 -7.36 17.74 4.39
CA MET A 25 -8.64 17.18 3.96
C MET A 25 -9.72 17.42 5.03
N SER A 26 -9.38 17.22 6.30
CA SER A 26 -10.26 17.50 7.44
C SER A 26 -10.63 18.98 7.49
N LEU A 27 -9.64 19.87 7.37
CA LEU A 27 -9.88 21.30 7.36
C LEU A 27 -10.82 21.69 6.22
N MET A 28 -10.52 21.24 5.00
CA MET A 28 -11.33 21.49 3.80
C MET A 28 -12.79 21.03 3.99
N TRP A 29 -12.99 19.88 4.65
CA TRP A 29 -14.31 19.35 4.93
C TRP A 29 -15.12 20.20 5.92
N TRP A 30 -14.45 20.74 6.95
CA TRP A 30 -15.08 21.51 8.02
C TRP A 30 -15.06 23.02 7.80
N THR A 31 -14.39 23.51 6.75
CA THR A 31 -14.44 24.92 6.36
C THR A 31 -15.72 25.20 5.58
N SER A 32 -16.57 26.08 6.11
CA SER A 32 -17.67 26.72 5.39
C SER A 32 -17.44 28.23 5.35
N ASN A 33 -17.45 28.79 4.13
CA ASN A 33 -17.24 30.19 3.73
C ASN A 33 -16.28 31.07 4.55
N GLU A 34 -15.25 31.59 3.86
CA GLU A 34 -14.19 32.60 4.13
C GLU A 34 -13.96 33.24 5.53
N LYS A 35 -14.91 33.26 6.47
CA LYS A 35 -14.77 33.92 7.78
C LYS A 35 -14.77 32.97 8.98
N ASN A 36 -15.21 31.72 8.82
CA ASN A 36 -15.19 30.73 9.90
C ASN A 36 -14.35 29.51 9.51
N CYS A 37 -13.10 29.51 10.01
CA CYS A 37 -12.27 28.32 10.00
C CYS A 37 -12.86 27.33 11.01
N GLY A 38 -13.79 26.48 10.55
CA GLY A 38 -14.35 25.42 11.37
C GLY A 38 -13.22 24.52 11.87
N ARG A 39 -12.96 24.53 13.17
CA ARG A 39 -12.09 23.52 13.78
C ARG A 39 -12.66 22.16 13.42
N ALA A 40 -11.80 21.23 13.01
CA ALA A 40 -12.23 19.86 12.73
C ALA A 40 -13.04 19.32 13.92
N MET A 41 -14.34 19.08 13.71
CA MET A 41 -15.25 18.69 14.79
C MET A 41 -15.14 17.19 15.11
N MET A 42 -14.40 16.45 14.27
CA MET A 42 -14.21 15.01 14.39
C MET A 42 -12.77 14.65 14.04
N ALA A 43 -12.18 13.71 14.79
CA ALA A 43 -10.87 13.15 14.47
C ALA A 43 -10.91 12.41 13.13
N TRP A 44 -9.81 12.45 12.37
CA TRP A 44 -9.73 11.80 11.05
C TRP A 44 -10.04 10.30 11.11
N ASP A 45 -9.55 9.62 12.15
CA ASP A 45 -9.81 8.22 12.42
C ASP A 45 -11.32 7.92 12.49
N ARG A 46 -12.09 8.73 13.23
CA ARG A 46 -13.54 8.58 13.31
C ARG A 46 -14.25 8.87 11.98
N MET A 47 -13.75 9.82 11.19
CA MET A 47 -14.30 10.08 9.86
C MET A 47 -14.12 8.89 8.91
N CYS A 48 -13.10 8.04 9.13
CA CYS A 48 -12.87 6.84 8.33
C CYS A 48 -13.82 5.69 8.64
N HIS A 49 -14.52 5.71 9.78
CA HIS A 49 -15.49 4.66 10.08
C HIS A 49 -16.67 4.67 9.10
N PRO A 50 -17.32 3.51 8.87
CA PRO A 50 -18.55 3.44 8.09
C PRO A 50 -19.65 4.34 8.67
N GLN A 51 -20.57 4.80 7.80
CA GLN A 51 -21.70 5.63 8.22
C GLN A 51 -22.56 4.96 9.30
N GLY A 52 -22.73 3.64 9.23
CA GLY A 52 -23.46 2.87 10.25
C GLY A 52 -22.80 2.84 11.64
N MET A 53 -21.53 3.24 11.75
CA MET A 53 -20.80 3.35 13.02
C MET A 53 -20.57 4.82 13.43
N GLY A 54 -21.29 5.77 12.81
CA GLY A 54 -21.17 7.20 13.12
C GLY A 54 -19.96 7.90 12.48
N GLY A 55 -19.30 7.27 11.51
CA GLY A 55 -18.27 7.88 10.68
C GLY A 55 -18.80 8.44 9.35
N LEU A 56 -17.90 8.90 8.49
CA LEU A 56 -18.23 9.47 7.17
C LEU A 56 -17.85 8.55 6.00
N GLY A 57 -17.25 7.39 6.29
CA GLY A 57 -16.79 6.43 5.28
C GLY A 57 -15.57 6.90 4.51
N PHE A 58 -14.76 7.81 5.06
CA PHE A 58 -13.50 8.19 4.43
C PHE A 58 -12.50 7.03 4.43
N ARG A 59 -11.58 7.06 3.46
CA ARG A 59 -10.51 6.06 3.40
C ARG A 59 -9.35 6.49 4.28
N ASP A 60 -8.86 5.56 5.09
CA ASP A 60 -7.53 5.70 5.69
C ASP A 60 -6.49 5.69 4.56
N LEU A 61 -5.79 6.81 4.42
CA LEU A 61 -4.77 7.00 3.39
C LEU A 61 -3.58 6.06 3.57
N HIS A 62 -3.24 5.68 4.80
CA HIS A 62 -2.14 4.74 5.06
C HIS A 62 -2.50 3.34 4.58
N LEU A 63 -3.66 2.83 4.99
CA LEU A 63 -4.17 1.54 4.53
C LEU A 63 -4.40 1.53 3.02
N PHE A 64 -4.91 2.64 2.46
CA PHE A 64 -5.10 2.78 1.02
C PHE A 64 -3.76 2.74 0.26
N ASN A 65 -2.73 3.42 0.75
CA ASN A 65 -1.39 3.38 0.16
C ASN A 65 -0.78 1.97 0.26
N LEU A 66 -0.93 1.30 1.40
CA LEU A 66 -0.47 -0.07 1.59
C LEU A 66 -1.16 -1.04 0.63
N ALA A 67 -2.48 -0.92 0.47
CA ALA A 67 -3.25 -1.74 -0.46
C ALA A 67 -2.84 -1.52 -1.93
N LEU A 68 -2.54 -0.28 -2.33
CA LEU A 68 -2.04 0.03 -3.67
C LEU A 68 -0.66 -0.57 -3.93
N LEU A 69 0.22 -0.57 -2.93
CA LEU A 69 1.52 -1.24 -3.01
C LEU A 69 1.37 -2.77 -3.02
N GLY A 70 0.47 -3.32 -2.21
CA GLY A 70 0.10 -4.73 -2.23
C GLY A 70 -0.39 -5.20 -3.59
N ARG A 71 -1.14 -4.35 -4.30
CA ARG A 71 -1.50 -4.62 -5.70
C ARG A 71 -0.27 -4.72 -6.61
N GLN A 72 0.80 -3.95 -6.37
CA GLN A 72 2.04 -4.11 -7.15
C GLN A 72 2.76 -5.42 -6.79
N VAL A 73 2.81 -5.79 -5.51
CA VAL A 73 3.35 -7.09 -5.07
C VAL A 73 2.63 -8.22 -5.80
N TRP A 74 1.30 -8.22 -5.78
CA TRP A 74 0.48 -9.20 -6.51
C TRP A 74 0.77 -9.22 -8.01
N ARG A 75 0.96 -8.05 -8.63
CA ARG A 75 1.32 -7.98 -10.05
C ARG A 75 2.69 -8.58 -10.35
N LEU A 76 3.67 -8.39 -9.47
CA LEU A 76 5.00 -8.97 -9.63
C LEU A 76 4.96 -10.50 -9.47
N MET A 77 4.03 -11.05 -8.69
CA MET A 77 3.86 -12.50 -8.58
C MET A 77 3.23 -13.13 -9.83
N HIS A 78 2.23 -12.47 -10.43
CA HIS A 78 1.44 -13.08 -11.52
C HIS A 78 1.83 -12.64 -12.93
N PHE A 79 2.44 -11.47 -13.12
CA PHE A 79 2.73 -10.92 -14.46
C PHE A 79 4.23 -10.85 -14.75
N ILE A 80 4.85 -12.02 -14.87
CA ILE A 80 6.30 -12.19 -15.09
C ILE A 80 6.79 -11.70 -16.46
N ASP A 81 5.92 -11.65 -17.47
CA ASP A 81 6.30 -11.22 -18.82
C ASP A 81 6.47 -9.71 -18.97
N THR A 82 6.06 -8.94 -17.95
CA THR A 82 6.10 -7.48 -18.00
C THR A 82 7.52 -6.95 -17.88
N LEU A 83 7.79 -5.81 -18.55
CA LEU A 83 9.08 -5.12 -18.40
C LEU A 83 9.36 -4.74 -16.94
N CYS A 84 8.32 -4.37 -16.19
CA CYS A 84 8.42 -4.05 -14.77
C CYS A 84 8.97 -5.24 -13.96
N PHE A 85 8.41 -6.44 -14.17
CA PHE A 85 8.93 -7.66 -13.55
C PHE A 85 10.37 -7.92 -13.96
N LYS A 86 10.68 -7.92 -15.27
CA LYS A 86 12.04 -8.23 -15.76
C LYS A 86 13.11 -7.30 -15.20
N VAL A 87 12.81 -6.01 -15.08
CA VAL A 87 13.75 -5.01 -14.52
C VAL A 87 13.89 -5.16 -13.01
N LEU A 88 12.78 -5.36 -12.28
CA LEU A 88 12.80 -5.45 -10.82
C LEU A 88 13.36 -6.78 -10.31
N SER A 89 13.03 -7.89 -10.96
CA SER A 89 13.53 -9.24 -10.63
C SER A 89 15.03 -9.32 -10.82
N ALA A 90 15.54 -8.92 -12.00
CA ALA A 90 16.97 -8.96 -12.29
C ALA A 90 17.83 -8.20 -11.27
N LYS A 91 17.29 -7.13 -10.68
CA LYS A 91 17.98 -6.34 -9.66
C LYS A 91 17.79 -6.87 -8.24
N ASN A 92 16.56 -7.20 -7.85
CA ASN A 92 16.21 -7.36 -6.43
C ASN A 92 15.78 -8.78 -6.05
N PHE A 93 15.29 -9.61 -6.96
CA PHE A 93 14.82 -10.97 -6.69
C PHE A 93 15.04 -11.86 -7.93
N PRO A 94 16.30 -12.23 -8.24
CA PRO A 94 16.62 -12.96 -9.47
C PRO A 94 16.00 -14.36 -9.53
N ASP A 95 15.69 -14.96 -8.38
CA ASP A 95 15.04 -16.27 -8.27
C ASP A 95 13.54 -16.23 -8.57
N GLY A 96 12.97 -15.03 -8.81
CA GLY A 96 11.56 -14.83 -9.17
C GLY A 96 10.60 -14.73 -7.98
N ASP A 97 11.06 -14.95 -6.75
CA ASP A 97 10.25 -14.82 -5.54
C ASP A 97 10.36 -13.41 -4.94
N VAL A 98 9.25 -12.67 -5.00
CA VAL A 98 9.13 -11.28 -4.50
C VAL A 98 9.28 -11.21 -2.97
N PHE A 99 8.90 -12.28 -2.24
CA PHE A 99 9.02 -12.33 -0.78
C PHE A 99 10.41 -12.74 -0.31
N ARG A 100 11.28 -13.18 -1.23
CA ARG A 100 12.67 -13.55 -0.94
C ARG A 100 13.63 -12.70 -1.77
N PRO A 101 13.69 -11.38 -1.51
CA PRO A 101 14.65 -10.53 -2.19
C PRO A 101 16.08 -10.90 -1.82
N LYS A 102 16.99 -10.63 -2.76
CA LYS A 102 18.43 -10.61 -2.51
C LYS A 102 18.80 -9.41 -1.65
N ASP A 103 19.75 -9.60 -0.74
CA ASP A 103 20.37 -8.50 0.00
C ASP A 103 21.00 -7.47 -0.95
N CYS A 104 20.52 -6.23 -0.85
CA CYS A 104 20.98 -5.12 -1.65
C CYS A 104 21.41 -3.97 -0.72
N ASP A 105 22.66 -3.52 -0.82
CA ASP A 105 23.17 -2.44 0.03
C ASP A 105 22.41 -1.12 -0.14
N LYS A 106 21.84 -0.88 -1.34
CA LYS A 106 21.13 0.37 -1.69
C LYS A 106 19.90 0.08 -2.56
N PRO A 107 18.81 -0.42 -1.96
CA PRO A 107 17.56 -0.59 -2.68
C PRO A 107 17.01 0.77 -3.13
N SER A 108 16.30 0.80 -4.26
CA SER A 108 15.57 2.01 -4.64
C SER A 108 14.44 2.26 -3.64
N TYR A 109 14.04 3.52 -3.45
CA TYR A 109 12.95 3.86 -2.54
C TYR A 109 11.63 3.17 -2.91
N THR A 110 11.38 3.00 -4.21
CA THR A 110 10.28 2.19 -4.74
C THR A 110 10.38 0.74 -4.27
N TRP A 111 11.55 0.11 -4.39
CA TRP A 111 11.72 -1.27 -3.95
C TRP A 111 11.54 -1.41 -2.44
N SER A 112 12.16 -0.54 -1.64
CA SER A 112 11.96 -0.53 -0.19
C SER A 112 10.49 -0.34 0.20
N SER A 113 9.72 0.43 -0.57
CA SER A 113 8.28 0.61 -0.36
C SER A 113 7.49 -0.67 -0.64
N ILE A 114 7.83 -1.35 -1.75
CA ILE A 114 7.20 -2.62 -2.13
C ILE A 114 7.55 -3.72 -1.12
N THR A 115 8.81 -3.84 -0.68
CA THR A 115 9.23 -4.84 0.32
C THR A 115 8.48 -4.65 1.64
N LYS A 116 8.41 -3.41 2.16
CA LYS A 116 7.62 -3.12 3.37
C LYS A 116 6.14 -3.47 3.22
N ALA A 117 5.58 -3.24 2.04
CA ALA A 117 4.19 -3.62 1.77
C ALA A 117 4.02 -5.14 1.67
N ALA A 118 4.99 -5.85 1.07
CA ALA A 118 5.00 -7.30 1.00
C ALA A 118 5.09 -7.93 2.39
N GLU A 119 5.99 -7.43 3.26
CA GLU A 119 6.10 -7.85 4.67
C GLU A 119 4.80 -7.61 5.44
N ALA A 120 4.22 -6.41 5.33
CA ALA A 120 2.99 -6.06 6.05
C ALA A 120 1.75 -6.84 5.58
N LEU A 121 1.78 -7.38 4.35
CA LEU A 121 0.67 -8.12 3.75
C LEU A 121 0.96 -9.62 3.63
N GLN A 122 2.11 -10.09 4.14
CA GLN A 122 2.56 -11.47 3.97
C GLN A 122 1.56 -12.49 4.53
N GLU A 123 0.89 -12.16 5.63
CA GLU A 123 -0.18 -12.98 6.21
C GLU A 123 -1.45 -13.04 5.34
N GLY A 124 -1.69 -12.01 4.53
CA GLY A 124 -2.84 -11.94 3.62
C GLY A 124 -2.61 -12.59 2.27
N PHE A 125 -1.35 -12.85 1.90
CA PHE A 125 -0.99 -13.59 0.69
C PHE A 125 -0.90 -15.08 0.99
N VAL A 126 -2.00 -15.80 0.70
CA VAL A 126 -2.10 -17.24 0.92
C VAL A 126 -2.08 -17.96 -0.44
N TRP A 127 -1.37 -19.07 -0.50
CA TRP A 127 -1.39 -19.97 -1.65
C TRP A 127 -2.71 -20.74 -1.68
N LEU A 128 -3.46 -20.60 -2.77
CA LEU A 128 -4.55 -21.52 -3.05
C LEU A 128 -3.96 -22.83 -3.61
N VAL A 129 -4.14 -23.94 -2.90
CA VAL A 129 -3.61 -25.24 -3.32
C VAL A 129 -4.24 -25.67 -4.63
N GLY A 130 -3.45 -25.64 -5.71
CA GLY A 130 -3.77 -26.19 -7.02
C GLY A 130 -3.25 -27.61 -7.19
N ASP A 131 -2.30 -27.81 -8.12
CA ASP A 131 -1.65 -29.11 -8.35
C ASP A 131 -0.50 -29.43 -7.38
N GLY A 132 -0.17 -28.49 -6.49
CA GLY A 132 0.84 -28.64 -5.43
C GLY A 132 2.29 -28.63 -5.91
N LYS A 133 2.58 -28.45 -7.20
CA LYS A 133 3.96 -28.54 -7.72
C LYS A 133 4.85 -27.34 -7.42
N THR A 134 4.24 -26.20 -7.10
CA THR A 134 4.93 -24.93 -6.87
C THR A 134 4.87 -24.44 -5.42
N ILE A 135 4.25 -25.22 -4.52
CA ILE A 135 4.04 -24.84 -3.12
C ILE A 135 5.09 -25.53 -2.25
N ASP A 136 5.85 -24.75 -1.47
CA ASP A 136 6.71 -25.28 -0.41
C ASP A 136 5.89 -25.42 0.89
N ILE A 137 5.45 -26.64 1.16
CA ILE A 137 4.59 -27.00 2.32
C ILE A 137 5.15 -26.49 3.65
N ARG A 138 6.47 -26.34 3.78
CA ARG A 138 7.12 -25.93 5.03
C ARG A 138 7.27 -24.42 5.19
N ARG A 139 7.23 -23.68 4.09
CA ARG A 139 7.66 -22.26 4.06
C ARG A 139 6.58 -21.31 3.57
N ASP A 140 5.63 -21.82 2.78
CA ASP A 140 4.58 -21.02 2.20
C ASP A 140 3.34 -21.05 3.10
N ASN A 141 2.64 -19.92 3.22
CA ASN A 141 1.34 -19.86 3.87
C ASN A 141 0.29 -20.42 2.90
N TRP A 142 -0.32 -21.57 3.22
CA TRP A 142 -1.36 -22.25 2.44
C TRP A 142 -2.56 -22.64 3.32
#